data_AF-A0A9C9DIW1-F1
#
_entry.id   AF-A0A9C9DIW1-F1
#
_cell.length_a   1.000
_cell.length_b   1.000
_cell.length_c   1.000
_cell.angle_alpha   90.00
_cell.angle_beta   90.00
_cell.angle_gamma   90.00
#
_symmetry.space_group_name_H-M   'P 1'
#
loop_
_entity.id
_entity.type
_entity.pdbx_description
1 polymer ?
#
loop_
_entity_poly.entity_id
_entity_poly.type
_entity_poly.pdbx_seq_one_letter_code
_entity_poly.pdbx_strand_id
1 'polypeptide(L)'
;MSTSAKDLKQLRERIDALDEKILNLFNERAGIAIDVAEAKRTQGETGSFYRPEREADVLHHVVEKNNGPLNDNDVAHLFRALMSACLSAEAPLTVGFLGPEGTYSHAAALKHFGYAINIKPLSTIDDVFREVEAGTANFGVVPIENSTEGVISNTLDNFIDSILKVCGEVSLRIHHHLLTKSASLQTITHVYSHQQSLAQCRRWLAANLPHVEQVNVSSNAEAARRAAEDSTAAAIAGEQAGELYELASLVSNIEDDPNNTTRFLVIGKIDTSATGEDKTSIMVSSQNEAGAL
;
A
#
# COMPACT_ATOMS: atom_id res chain seq x y z
N MET A 1 -15.66 49.69 -11.67
CA MET A 1 -16.65 48.64 -11.32
C MET A 1 -15.99 47.30 -11.63
N SER A 2 -15.80 46.50 -10.57
CA SER A 2 -14.82 45.39 -10.50
C SER A 2 -15.24 44.15 -11.27
N THR A 3 -14.39 43.73 -12.20
CA THR A 3 -14.49 42.52 -13.05
C THR A 3 -13.90 41.26 -12.38
N SER A 4 -13.92 41.15 -11.05
CA SER A 4 -13.05 40.20 -10.31
C SER A 4 -13.74 39.12 -9.45
N ALA A 5 -15.05 38.93 -9.59
CA ALA A 5 -15.73 37.82 -8.94
C ALA A 5 -16.58 37.11 -10.00
N LYS A 6 -16.02 36.14 -10.72
CA LYS A 6 -16.87 35.06 -11.27
C LYS A 6 -17.72 34.60 -10.09
N ASP A 7 -19.03 34.69 -10.22
CA ASP A 7 -19.96 34.55 -9.11
C ASP A 7 -19.70 33.21 -8.41
N LEU A 8 -19.08 33.28 -7.23
CA LEU A 8 -18.62 32.11 -6.47
C LEU A 8 -19.79 31.13 -6.25
N LYS A 9 -21.00 31.67 -6.10
CA LYS A 9 -22.22 30.89 -5.96
C LYS A 9 -22.51 30.07 -7.22
N GLN A 10 -22.47 30.70 -8.40
CA GLN A 10 -22.69 30.00 -9.67
C GLN A 10 -21.61 28.94 -9.95
N LEU A 11 -20.36 29.18 -9.54
CA LEU A 11 -19.31 28.17 -9.66
C LEU A 11 -19.56 26.97 -8.76
N ARG A 12 -20.03 27.18 -7.53
CA ARG A 12 -20.39 26.09 -6.60
C ARG A 12 -21.58 25.27 -7.11
N GLU A 13 -22.64 25.93 -7.56
CA GLU A 13 -23.81 25.24 -8.15
C GLU A 13 -23.42 24.38 -9.37
N ARG A 14 -22.42 24.82 -10.16
CA ARG A 14 -21.88 24.03 -11.26
C ARG A 14 -21.05 22.84 -10.80
N ILE A 15 -20.33 22.95 -9.68
CA ILE A 15 -19.60 21.83 -9.07
C ILE A 15 -20.62 20.82 -8.55
N ASP A 16 -21.63 21.25 -7.80
CA ASP A 16 -22.67 20.37 -7.25
C ASP A 16 -23.37 19.56 -8.37
N ALA A 17 -23.72 20.22 -9.48
CA ALA A 17 -24.33 19.56 -10.63
C ALA A 17 -23.38 18.60 -11.38
N LEU A 18 -22.05 18.79 -11.28
CA LEU A 18 -21.07 17.85 -11.80
C LEU A 18 -20.89 16.66 -10.86
N ASP A 19 -20.87 16.90 -9.55
CA ASP A 19 -20.74 15.87 -8.53
C ASP A 19 -21.93 14.89 -8.58
N GLU A 20 -23.15 15.38 -8.80
CA GLU A 20 -24.33 14.53 -9.03
C GLU A 20 -24.15 13.63 -10.26
N LYS A 21 -23.58 14.16 -11.36
CA LYS A 21 -23.32 13.37 -12.57
C LYS A 21 -22.22 12.33 -12.33
N ILE A 22 -21.16 12.70 -11.63
CA ILE A 22 -20.08 11.78 -11.26
C ILE A 22 -20.63 10.64 -10.41
N LEU A 23 -21.45 10.94 -9.40
CA LEU A 23 -22.09 9.94 -8.55
C LEU A 23 -22.98 8.98 -9.37
N ASN A 24 -23.79 9.50 -10.28
CA ASN A 24 -24.62 8.68 -11.15
C ASN A 24 -23.78 7.75 -12.04
N LEU A 25 -22.69 8.26 -12.63
CA LEU A 25 -21.76 7.46 -13.44
C LEU A 25 -21.03 6.39 -12.60
N PHE A 26 -20.67 6.70 -11.36
CA PHE A 26 -20.07 5.73 -10.45
C PHE A 26 -21.04 4.60 -10.11
N ASN A 27 -22.30 4.93 -9.81
CA ASN A 27 -23.34 3.95 -9.53
C ASN A 27 -23.66 3.09 -10.76
N GLU A 28 -23.76 3.69 -11.94
CA GLU A 28 -23.96 2.96 -13.19
C GLU A 28 -22.82 1.99 -13.46
N ARG A 29 -21.56 2.44 -13.30
CA ARG A 29 -20.38 1.59 -13.43
C ARG A 29 -20.40 0.43 -12.42
N ALA A 30 -20.76 0.68 -11.17
CA ALA A 30 -20.86 -0.35 -10.14
C ALA A 30 -21.96 -1.37 -10.46
N GLY A 31 -23.11 -0.93 -10.99
CA GLY A 31 -24.16 -1.82 -11.47
C GLY A 31 -23.68 -2.75 -12.59
N ILE A 32 -23.00 -2.20 -13.60
CA ILE A 32 -22.41 -2.99 -14.69
C ILE A 32 -21.38 -3.99 -14.15
N ALA A 33 -20.58 -3.61 -13.16
CA ALA A 33 -19.59 -4.48 -12.53
C ALA A 33 -20.27 -5.70 -11.86
N ILE A 34 -21.37 -5.48 -11.14
CA ILE A 34 -22.19 -6.54 -10.54
C ILE A 34 -22.78 -7.46 -11.62
N ASP A 35 -23.33 -6.90 -12.70
CA ASP A 35 -23.90 -7.67 -13.82
C ASP A 35 -22.82 -8.54 -14.49
N VAL A 36 -21.60 -8.02 -14.65
CA VAL A 36 -20.44 -8.78 -15.17
C VAL A 36 -20.09 -9.94 -14.24
N ALA A 37 -20.11 -9.74 -12.92
CA ALA A 37 -19.87 -10.81 -11.96
C ALA A 37 -20.95 -11.90 -12.02
N GLU A 38 -22.23 -11.52 -12.16
CA GLU A 38 -23.34 -12.48 -12.31
C GLU A 38 -23.24 -13.28 -13.62
N ALA A 39 -22.89 -12.61 -14.73
CA ALA A 39 -22.67 -13.26 -16.01
C ALA A 39 -21.55 -14.31 -15.94
N LYS A 40 -20.42 -13.97 -15.30
CA LYS A 40 -19.29 -14.88 -15.09
C LYS A 40 -19.65 -16.08 -14.21
N ARG A 41 -20.39 -15.85 -13.11
CA ARG A 41 -20.88 -16.94 -12.24
C ARG A 41 -21.77 -17.90 -13.01
N THR A 42 -22.66 -17.37 -13.86
CA THR A 42 -23.57 -18.18 -14.70
C THR A 42 -22.80 -19.01 -15.75
N GLN A 43 -21.66 -18.51 -16.23
CA GLN A 43 -20.77 -19.22 -17.15
C GLN A 43 -19.85 -20.24 -16.45
N GLY A 44 -19.96 -20.40 -15.13
CA GLY A 44 -19.17 -21.36 -14.35
C GLY A 44 -17.76 -20.89 -14.01
N GLU A 45 -17.43 -19.61 -14.21
CA GLU A 45 -16.18 -19.05 -13.69
C GLU A 45 -16.26 -18.97 -12.16
N THR A 46 -15.41 -19.74 -11.48
CA THR A 46 -15.34 -19.84 -10.01
C THR A 46 -14.07 -19.18 -9.44
N GLY A 47 -13.32 -18.46 -10.27
CA GLY A 47 -12.08 -17.78 -9.89
C GLY A 47 -12.29 -16.39 -9.25
N SER A 48 -11.20 -15.80 -8.76
CA SER A 48 -11.16 -14.40 -8.33
C SER A 48 -11.72 -13.49 -9.44
N PHE A 49 -12.63 -12.57 -9.14
CA PHE A 49 -13.14 -11.60 -10.14
C PHE A 49 -12.08 -10.54 -10.51
N TYR A 50 -11.05 -10.43 -9.68
CA TYR A 50 -9.93 -9.53 -9.90
C TYR A 50 -9.03 -10.00 -11.06
N ARG A 51 -8.69 -9.06 -11.94
CA ARG A 51 -7.81 -9.25 -13.10
C ARG A 51 -6.82 -8.08 -13.16
N PRO A 52 -5.59 -8.23 -12.64
CA PRO A 52 -4.59 -7.17 -12.61
C PRO A 52 -4.33 -6.55 -13.99
N GLU A 53 -4.31 -7.35 -15.05
CA GLU A 53 -4.12 -6.91 -16.43
C GLU A 53 -5.22 -5.94 -16.88
N ARG A 54 -6.47 -6.20 -16.50
CA ARG A 54 -7.60 -5.34 -16.84
C ARG A 54 -7.54 -4.02 -16.08
N GLU A 55 -7.08 -4.05 -14.84
CA GLU A 55 -6.84 -2.84 -14.07
C GLU A 55 -5.75 -1.98 -14.72
N ALA A 56 -4.61 -2.60 -15.08
CA ALA A 56 -3.50 -1.93 -15.75
C ALA A 56 -3.94 -1.26 -17.06
N ASP A 57 -4.69 -1.97 -17.91
CA ASP A 57 -5.25 -1.43 -19.16
C ASP A 57 -6.10 -0.19 -18.91
N VAL A 58 -7.00 -0.25 -17.91
CA VAL A 58 -7.89 0.87 -17.58
C VAL A 58 -7.09 2.06 -17.08
N LEU A 59 -6.10 1.84 -16.20
CA LEU A 59 -5.26 2.89 -15.65
C LEU A 59 -4.40 3.56 -16.72
N HIS A 60 -3.78 2.77 -17.60
CA HIS A 60 -3.03 3.30 -18.73
C HIS A 60 -3.93 4.16 -19.62
N HIS A 61 -5.12 3.65 -19.96
CA HIS A 61 -6.06 4.36 -20.82
C HIS A 61 -6.54 5.69 -20.26
N VAL A 62 -6.82 5.77 -18.94
CA VAL A 62 -7.28 7.03 -18.33
C VAL A 62 -6.16 8.06 -18.21
N VAL A 63 -4.92 7.61 -18.00
CA VAL A 63 -3.74 8.47 -17.99
C VAL A 63 -3.45 9.01 -19.40
N GLU A 64 -3.43 8.16 -20.42
CA GLU A 64 -3.23 8.60 -21.81
C GLU A 64 -4.29 9.62 -22.28
N LYS A 65 -5.53 9.48 -21.81
CA LYS A 65 -6.63 10.38 -22.15
C LYS A 65 -6.74 11.60 -21.24
N ASN A 66 -5.90 11.73 -20.21
CA ASN A 66 -5.94 12.84 -19.28
C ASN A 66 -5.51 14.14 -19.96
N ASN A 67 -6.49 14.95 -20.36
CA ASN A 67 -6.28 16.31 -20.89
C ASN A 67 -6.77 17.38 -19.90
N GLY A 68 -7.01 16.97 -18.65
CA GLY A 68 -7.58 17.81 -17.61
C GLY A 68 -6.54 18.55 -16.77
N PRO A 69 -7.00 19.35 -15.79
CA PRO A 69 -6.11 20.07 -14.87
C PRO A 69 -5.52 19.17 -13.76
N LEU A 70 -6.01 17.94 -13.59
CA LEU A 70 -5.47 16.98 -12.63
C LEU A 70 -4.21 16.33 -13.20
N ASN A 71 -3.23 16.05 -12.35
CA ASN A 71 -2.06 15.28 -12.78
C ASN A 71 -2.39 13.78 -12.91
N ASP A 72 -1.57 13.06 -13.66
CA ASP A 72 -1.81 11.65 -14.00
C ASP A 72 -1.84 10.73 -12.78
N ASN A 73 -1.05 11.05 -11.74
CA ASN A 73 -1.00 10.26 -10.53
C ASN A 73 -2.33 10.34 -9.77
N ASP A 74 -2.88 11.55 -9.62
CA ASP A 74 -4.17 11.75 -8.95
C ASP A 74 -5.31 11.07 -9.72
N VAL A 75 -5.30 11.13 -11.05
CA VAL A 75 -6.27 10.43 -11.90
C VAL A 75 -6.17 8.92 -11.70
N ALA A 76 -4.97 8.34 -11.75
CA ALA A 76 -4.76 6.92 -11.54
C ALA A 76 -5.22 6.48 -10.13
N HIS A 77 -4.97 7.29 -9.10
CA HIS A 77 -5.43 7.04 -7.74
C HIS A 77 -6.95 7.01 -7.62
N LEU A 78 -7.66 7.99 -8.20
CA LEU A 78 -9.12 8.05 -8.17
C LEU A 78 -9.76 6.85 -8.90
N PHE A 79 -9.24 6.50 -10.08
CA PHE A 79 -9.74 5.36 -10.83
C PHE A 79 -9.46 4.03 -10.13
N ARG A 80 -8.31 3.87 -9.48
CA ARG A 80 -8.01 2.70 -8.65
C ARG A 80 -8.97 2.57 -7.47
N ALA A 81 -9.26 3.67 -6.77
CA ALA A 81 -10.22 3.68 -5.67
C ALA A 81 -11.63 3.29 -6.14
N LEU A 82 -12.07 3.82 -7.29
CA LEU A 82 -13.35 3.46 -7.90
C LEU A 82 -13.39 1.98 -8.32
N MET A 83 -12.31 1.46 -8.91
CA MET A 83 -12.20 0.04 -9.27
C MET A 83 -12.26 -0.86 -8.06
N SER A 84 -11.51 -0.53 -7.01
CA SER A 84 -11.53 -1.23 -5.73
C SER A 84 -12.95 -1.30 -5.14
N ALA A 85 -13.66 -0.16 -5.10
CA ALA A 85 -15.02 -0.10 -4.60
C ALA A 85 -16.00 -0.96 -5.41
N CYS A 86 -15.92 -0.94 -6.74
CA CYS A 86 -16.76 -1.79 -7.60
C CYS A 86 -16.45 -3.28 -7.40
N LEU A 87 -15.17 -3.65 -7.32
CA LEU A 87 -14.77 -5.03 -7.10
C LEU A 87 -15.25 -5.57 -5.76
N SER A 88 -15.17 -4.75 -4.70
CA SER A 88 -15.70 -5.10 -3.38
C SER A 88 -17.21 -5.35 -3.40
N ALA A 89 -17.96 -4.67 -4.26
CA ALA A 89 -19.40 -4.89 -4.43
C ALA A 89 -19.71 -6.23 -5.13
N GLU A 90 -18.81 -6.71 -5.99
CA GLU A 90 -18.92 -8.03 -6.65
C GLU A 90 -18.60 -9.18 -5.68
N ALA A 91 -17.42 -9.11 -5.05
CA ALA A 91 -16.93 -10.04 -4.05
C ALA A 91 -15.75 -9.41 -3.27
N PRO A 92 -15.82 -9.33 -1.93
CA PRO A 92 -14.73 -8.72 -1.15
C PRO A 92 -13.46 -9.56 -1.26
N LEU A 93 -12.38 -8.95 -1.74
CA LEU A 93 -11.05 -9.59 -1.79
C LEU A 93 -10.44 -9.64 -0.40
N THR A 94 -9.91 -10.80 -0.02
CA THR A 94 -9.08 -10.94 1.18
C THR A 94 -7.61 -10.90 0.81
N VAL A 95 -6.86 -9.94 1.38
CA VAL A 95 -5.43 -9.74 1.10
C VAL A 95 -4.62 -9.94 2.37
N GLY A 96 -3.77 -10.96 2.35
CA GLY A 96 -2.80 -11.24 3.42
C GLY A 96 -1.54 -10.39 3.28
N PHE A 97 -0.94 -9.98 4.39
CA PHE A 97 0.37 -9.31 4.38
C PHE A 97 1.11 -9.53 5.69
N LEU A 98 2.42 -9.29 5.67
CA LEU A 98 3.25 -9.30 6.88
C LEU A 98 2.83 -8.14 7.80
N GLY A 99 2.11 -8.47 8.86
CA GLY A 99 1.51 -7.54 9.80
C GLY A 99 2.47 -7.06 10.89
N PRO A 100 1.94 -6.35 11.91
CA PRO A 100 0.52 -6.03 12.09
C PRO A 100 0.04 -4.89 11.17
N GLU A 101 -1.22 -4.47 11.33
CA GLU A 101 -1.75 -3.29 10.65
C GLU A 101 -0.95 -2.02 10.98
N GLY A 102 -0.78 -1.15 10.00
CA GLY A 102 0.05 0.06 10.11
C GLY A 102 1.51 -0.13 9.70
N THR A 103 1.92 -1.35 9.34
CA THR A 103 3.23 -1.61 8.71
C THR A 103 3.30 -1.11 7.27
N TYR A 104 4.50 -1.07 6.68
CA TYR A 104 4.65 -0.75 5.26
C TYR A 104 4.04 -1.83 4.35
N SER A 105 3.97 -3.09 4.78
CA SER A 105 3.25 -4.14 4.04
C SER A 105 1.74 -3.85 3.99
N HIS A 106 1.17 -3.34 5.10
CA HIS A 106 -0.21 -2.87 5.13
C HIS A 106 -0.43 -1.72 4.13
N ALA A 107 0.44 -0.70 4.16
CA ALA A 107 0.38 0.41 3.22
C ALA A 107 0.54 -0.05 1.76
N ALA A 108 1.37 -1.07 1.50
CA ALA A 108 1.57 -1.63 0.16
C ALA A 108 0.31 -2.33 -0.35
N ALA A 109 -0.36 -3.10 0.52
CA ALA A 109 -1.63 -3.74 0.20
C ALA A 109 -2.71 -2.72 -0.15
N LEU A 110 -2.87 -1.67 0.67
CA LEU A 110 -3.84 -0.61 0.40
C LEU A 110 -3.52 0.20 -0.85
N LYS A 111 -2.23 0.49 -1.11
CA LYS A 111 -1.81 1.21 -2.32
C LYS A 111 -2.13 0.41 -3.59
N HIS A 112 -1.94 -0.90 -3.56
CA HIS A 112 -2.16 -1.76 -4.74
C HIS A 112 -3.65 -2.05 -4.96
N PHE A 113 -4.37 -2.48 -3.92
CA PHE A 113 -5.75 -2.97 -4.05
C PHE A 113 -6.82 -1.91 -3.72
N GLY A 114 -6.44 -0.75 -3.19
CA GLY A 114 -7.36 0.24 -2.63
C GLY A 114 -7.87 -0.15 -1.23
N TYR A 115 -8.81 0.64 -0.72
CA TYR A 115 -9.31 0.51 0.66
C TYR A 115 -10.50 -0.45 0.80
N ALA A 116 -11.13 -0.86 -0.30
CA ALA A 116 -12.31 -1.74 -0.27
C ALA A 116 -11.90 -3.22 -0.31
N ILE A 117 -10.97 -3.61 0.57
CA ILE A 117 -10.50 -4.99 0.71
C ILE A 117 -10.62 -5.47 2.17
N ASN A 118 -10.79 -6.78 2.34
CA ASN A 118 -10.62 -7.42 3.64
C ASN A 118 -9.13 -7.62 3.88
N ILE A 119 -8.56 -6.82 4.77
CA ILE A 119 -7.17 -6.97 5.19
C ILE A 119 -6.99 -8.14 6.15
N LYS A 120 -5.91 -8.90 5.98
CA LYS A 120 -5.54 -10.01 6.86
C LYS A 120 -4.08 -9.90 7.31
N PRO A 121 -3.79 -9.26 8.45
CA PRO A 121 -2.43 -9.19 8.97
C PRO A 121 -1.97 -10.59 9.43
N LEU A 122 -0.76 -10.98 9.02
CA LEU A 122 -0.16 -12.28 9.33
C LEU A 122 1.19 -12.09 10.02
N SER A 123 1.60 -13.07 10.83
CA SER A 123 2.77 -12.92 11.70
C SER A 123 4.10 -13.12 10.98
N THR A 124 4.11 -13.93 9.92
CA THR A 124 5.30 -14.25 9.14
C THR A 124 4.99 -14.20 7.64
N ILE A 125 6.03 -14.11 6.81
CA ILE A 125 5.88 -14.16 5.35
C ILE A 125 5.40 -15.55 4.93
N ASP A 126 5.88 -16.60 5.59
CA ASP A 126 5.47 -18.00 5.41
C ASP A 126 3.96 -18.18 5.64
N ASP A 127 3.40 -17.51 6.65
CA ASP A 127 1.95 -17.48 6.86
C ASP A 127 1.23 -16.82 5.69
N VAL A 128 1.78 -15.76 5.08
CA VAL A 128 1.18 -15.11 3.90
C VAL A 128 1.09 -16.09 2.73
N PHE A 129 2.18 -16.79 2.43
CA PHE A 129 2.19 -17.83 1.39
C PHE A 129 1.17 -18.93 1.70
N ARG A 130 1.20 -19.48 2.91
CA ARG A 130 0.31 -20.57 3.33
C ARG A 130 -1.17 -20.18 3.23
N GLU A 131 -1.57 -18.98 3.66
CA GLU A 131 -2.97 -18.55 3.62
C GLU A 131 -3.47 -18.34 2.16
N VAL A 132 -2.62 -17.84 1.28
CA VAL A 132 -2.96 -17.71 -0.15
C VAL A 132 -3.05 -19.10 -0.82
N GLU A 133 -2.13 -20.01 -0.49
CA GLU A 133 -2.15 -21.41 -0.94
C GLU A 133 -3.37 -22.18 -0.41
N ALA A 134 -3.80 -21.92 0.82
CA ALA A 134 -5.03 -22.49 1.38
C ALA A 134 -6.30 -21.89 0.75
N GLY A 135 -6.20 -20.74 0.08
CA GLY A 135 -7.34 -20.02 -0.49
C GLY A 135 -8.17 -19.26 0.56
N THR A 136 -7.67 -19.12 1.79
CA THR A 136 -8.27 -18.30 2.84
C THR A 136 -7.97 -16.81 2.64
N ALA A 137 -6.89 -16.48 1.92
CA ALA A 137 -6.64 -15.19 1.31
C ALA A 137 -6.63 -15.35 -0.21
N ASN A 138 -7.15 -14.35 -0.95
CA ASN A 138 -7.11 -14.35 -2.41
C ASN A 138 -5.72 -13.97 -2.93
N PHE A 139 -5.06 -13.03 -2.24
CA PHE A 139 -3.73 -12.51 -2.58
C PHE A 139 -2.89 -12.29 -1.33
N GLY A 140 -1.58 -12.25 -1.52
CA GLY A 140 -0.61 -11.90 -0.50
C GLY A 140 0.24 -10.70 -0.94
N VAL A 141 0.61 -9.82 -0.02
CA VAL A 141 1.61 -8.77 -0.28
C VAL A 141 2.83 -9.02 0.59
N VAL A 142 3.96 -9.28 -0.06
CA VAL A 142 5.22 -9.67 0.58
C VAL A 142 6.36 -8.77 0.12
N PRO A 143 7.23 -8.29 1.03
CA PRO A 143 8.37 -7.47 0.65
C PRO A 143 9.45 -8.35 0.03
N ILE A 144 10.10 -7.91 -1.05
CA ILE A 144 11.17 -8.67 -1.72
C ILE A 144 12.54 -8.00 -1.62
N GLU A 145 12.57 -6.67 -1.63
CA GLU A 145 13.81 -5.91 -1.70
C GLU A 145 13.61 -4.55 -1.06
N ASN A 146 14.56 -4.13 -0.22
CA ASN A 146 14.67 -2.77 0.26
C ASN A 146 15.98 -2.16 -0.26
N SER A 147 15.93 -0.92 -0.75
CA SER A 147 17.10 -0.26 -1.35
C SER A 147 18.27 -0.05 -0.39
N THR A 148 18.01 -0.06 0.93
CA THR A 148 19.00 0.16 1.98
C THR A 148 19.52 -1.15 2.57
N GLU A 149 18.62 -2.11 2.82
CA GLU A 149 18.92 -3.38 3.51
C GLU A 149 19.15 -4.56 2.54
N GLY A 150 18.84 -4.38 1.26
CA GLY A 150 18.97 -5.41 0.23
C GLY A 150 17.77 -6.35 0.15
N VAL A 151 18.04 -7.58 -0.31
CA VAL A 151 17.02 -8.59 -0.62
C VAL A 151 16.50 -9.26 0.66
N ILE A 152 15.21 -9.56 0.68
CA ILE A 152 14.56 -10.26 1.79
C ILE A 152 14.50 -11.75 1.43
N SER A 153 15.51 -12.50 1.90
CA SER A 153 15.70 -13.91 1.54
C SER A 153 14.48 -14.78 1.85
N ASN A 154 13.79 -14.53 2.97
CA ASN A 154 12.64 -15.36 3.36
C ASN A 154 11.53 -15.38 2.29
N THR A 155 11.33 -14.27 1.58
CA THR A 155 10.38 -14.22 0.45
C THR A 155 10.86 -15.06 -0.72
N LEU A 156 12.16 -15.02 -1.05
CA LEU A 156 12.75 -15.85 -2.10
C LEU A 156 12.68 -17.34 -1.74
N ASP A 157 12.98 -17.70 -0.51
CA ASP A 157 12.96 -19.07 -0.03
C ASP A 157 11.54 -19.65 -0.14
N ASN A 158 10.52 -18.88 0.23
CA ASN A 158 9.11 -19.29 0.07
C ASN A 158 8.72 -19.52 -1.41
N PHE A 159 9.31 -18.80 -2.37
CA PHE A 159 9.05 -19.05 -3.80
C PHE A 159 9.68 -20.36 -4.33
N ILE A 160 10.62 -20.97 -3.61
CA ILE A 160 11.25 -22.23 -4.06
C ILE A 160 10.22 -23.37 -4.02
N ASP A 161 9.45 -23.43 -2.93
CA ASP A 161 8.51 -24.53 -2.65
C ASP A 161 7.05 -24.18 -2.98
N SER A 162 6.76 -22.91 -3.25
CA SER A 162 5.40 -22.44 -3.51
C SER A 162 4.97 -22.57 -4.97
N ILE A 163 3.68 -22.87 -5.17
CA ILE A 163 3.02 -22.82 -6.49
C ILE A 163 2.51 -21.42 -6.86
N LEU A 164 2.64 -20.44 -5.95
CA LEU A 164 2.13 -19.10 -6.14
C LEU A 164 2.95 -18.33 -7.19
N LYS A 165 2.27 -17.44 -7.89
CA LYS A 165 2.83 -16.60 -8.94
C LYS A 165 2.84 -15.14 -8.51
N VAL A 166 3.80 -14.39 -9.04
CA VAL A 166 3.81 -12.93 -8.93
C VAL A 166 2.75 -12.38 -9.89
N CYS A 167 1.69 -11.81 -9.32
CA CYS A 167 0.53 -11.29 -10.04
C CYS A 167 0.56 -9.76 -10.16
N GLY A 168 1.55 -9.11 -9.52
CA GLY A 168 1.74 -7.67 -9.53
C GLY A 168 2.91 -7.26 -8.65
N GLU A 169 3.32 -6.01 -8.74
CA GLU A 169 4.32 -5.41 -7.87
C GLU A 169 3.89 -4.02 -7.41
N VAL A 170 4.39 -3.61 -6.25
CA VAL A 170 4.21 -2.26 -5.73
C VAL A 170 5.50 -1.78 -5.09
N SER A 171 5.96 -0.61 -5.51
CA SER A 171 7.09 0.07 -4.88
C SER A 171 6.59 1.18 -3.96
N LEU A 172 7.10 1.18 -2.73
CA LEU A 172 6.81 2.21 -1.73
C LEU A 172 8.09 2.92 -1.33
N ARG A 173 8.06 4.24 -1.40
CA ARG A 173 9.06 5.06 -0.72
C ARG A 173 8.77 5.03 0.77
N ILE A 174 9.81 4.77 1.54
CA ILE A 174 9.75 4.60 2.99
C ILE A 174 10.08 5.94 3.62
N HIS A 175 9.03 6.66 4.02
CA HIS A 175 9.15 7.86 4.84
C HIS A 175 8.91 7.50 6.30
N HIS A 176 9.82 7.94 7.15
CA HIS A 176 9.72 7.80 8.60
C HIS A 176 9.23 9.12 9.18
N HIS A 177 8.17 9.06 9.97
CA HIS A 177 7.60 10.21 10.65
C HIS A 177 7.79 10.04 12.16
N LEU A 178 8.04 11.14 12.85
CA LEU A 178 7.93 11.19 14.31
C LEU A 178 6.46 11.43 14.68
N LEU A 179 5.80 10.36 15.10
CA LEU A 179 4.38 10.33 15.43
C LEU A 179 4.18 10.43 16.95
N THR A 180 3.30 11.30 17.42
CA THR A 180 3.04 11.46 18.86
C THR A 180 1.70 12.15 19.13
N LYS A 181 1.17 11.99 20.35
CA LYS A 181 0.08 12.81 20.90
C LYS A 181 0.59 14.14 21.47
N SER A 182 1.89 14.27 21.68
CA SER A 182 2.51 15.46 22.22
C SER A 182 2.49 16.61 21.21
N ALA A 183 2.20 17.81 21.69
CA ALA A 183 2.23 19.01 20.86
C ALA A 183 3.65 19.54 20.57
N SER A 184 4.66 19.02 21.29
CA SER A 184 6.02 19.54 21.18
C SER A 184 7.10 18.48 21.39
N LEU A 185 8.29 18.72 20.86
CA LEU A 185 9.43 17.80 20.98
C LEU A 185 9.99 17.74 22.41
N GLN A 186 9.90 18.84 23.18
CA GLN A 186 10.50 18.89 24.52
C GLN A 186 9.75 18.05 25.57
N THR A 187 8.50 17.67 25.28
CA THR A 187 7.70 16.80 26.16
C THR A 187 7.93 15.32 25.88
N ILE A 188 8.69 14.97 24.84
CA ILE A 188 8.99 13.59 24.49
C ILE A 188 10.11 13.06 25.39
N THR A 189 9.85 11.95 26.07
CA THR A 189 10.81 11.32 27.00
C THR A 189 11.42 10.04 26.43
N HIS A 190 10.72 9.37 25.51
CA HIS A 190 11.19 8.18 24.84
C HIS A 190 10.57 8.01 23.44
N VAL A 191 11.31 7.35 22.54
CA VAL A 191 10.92 7.05 21.16
C VAL A 191 10.90 5.55 20.95
N TYR A 192 9.74 5.01 20.57
CA TYR A 192 9.58 3.63 20.14
C TYR A 192 9.83 3.50 18.64
N SER A 193 10.54 2.46 18.21
CA SER A 193 10.52 2.01 16.82
C SER A 193 11.16 0.64 16.66
N HIS A 194 11.04 0.06 15.46
CA HIS A 194 11.84 -1.10 15.10
C HIS A 194 13.33 -0.71 14.97
N GLN A 195 14.23 -1.64 15.31
CA GLN A 195 15.69 -1.43 15.30
C GLN A 195 16.21 -0.86 13.96
N GLN A 196 15.68 -1.32 12.83
CA GLN A 196 16.07 -0.80 11.51
C GLN A 196 15.67 0.66 11.33
N SER A 197 14.44 1.04 11.71
CA SER A 197 13.96 2.41 11.62
C SER A 197 14.73 3.35 12.54
N LEU A 198 15.08 2.91 13.76
CA LEU A 198 15.98 3.67 14.65
C LEU A 198 17.35 3.91 14.00
N ALA A 199 17.90 2.89 13.34
CA ALA A 199 19.17 3.01 12.64
C ALA A 199 19.08 3.96 11.43
N GLN A 200 17.96 3.92 10.71
CA GLN A 200 17.70 4.75 9.53
C GLN A 200 17.36 6.21 9.88
N CYS A 201 17.04 6.55 11.13
CA CYS A 201 16.74 7.92 11.57
C CYS A 201 17.80 8.46 12.57
N ARG A 202 18.98 7.82 12.63
CA ARG A 202 19.95 8.05 13.70
C ARG A 202 20.49 9.48 13.69
N ARG A 203 20.76 10.08 12.52
CA ARG A 203 21.31 11.43 12.45
C ARG A 203 20.30 12.45 12.97
N TRP A 204 19.04 12.30 12.56
CA TRP A 204 17.97 13.18 13.01
C TRP A 204 17.74 13.07 14.52
N LEU A 205 17.68 11.85 15.06
CA LEU A 205 17.53 11.59 16.49
C LEU A 205 18.68 12.20 17.30
N ALA A 206 19.93 12.02 16.86
CA ALA A 206 21.09 12.59 17.55
C ALA A 206 21.10 14.13 17.55
N ALA A 207 20.59 14.76 16.50
CA ALA A 207 20.54 16.21 16.39
C ALA A 207 19.39 16.86 17.17
N ASN A 208 18.23 16.20 17.23
CA ASN A 208 16.99 16.82 17.74
C ASN A 208 16.54 16.26 19.09
N LEU A 209 16.82 14.99 19.38
CA LEU A 209 16.41 14.29 20.60
C LEU A 209 17.59 13.55 21.28
N PRO A 210 18.74 14.21 21.54
CA PRO A 210 19.96 13.54 22.01
C PRO A 210 19.85 12.91 23.41
N HIS A 211 18.85 13.32 24.20
CA HIS A 211 18.65 12.86 25.59
C HIS A 211 17.43 11.96 25.76
N VAL A 212 16.71 11.68 24.68
CA VAL A 212 15.49 10.90 24.69
C VAL A 212 15.84 9.42 24.54
N GLU A 213 15.22 8.57 25.36
CA GLU A 213 15.46 7.13 25.32
C GLU A 213 14.93 6.52 24.01
N GLN A 214 15.70 5.65 23.36
CA GLN A 214 15.28 4.93 22.16
C GLN A 214 14.94 3.49 22.53
N VAL A 215 13.68 3.10 22.37
CA VAL A 215 13.17 1.80 22.78
C VAL A 215 12.85 0.95 21.55
N ASN A 216 13.60 -0.15 21.39
CA ASN A 216 13.38 -1.12 20.33
C ASN A 216 12.11 -1.93 20.59
N VAL A 217 11.27 -2.07 19.56
CA VAL A 217 10.05 -2.89 19.58
C VAL A 217 9.94 -3.78 18.34
N SER A 218 8.97 -4.68 18.32
CA SER A 218 8.83 -5.70 17.26
C SER A 218 8.50 -5.14 15.87
N SER A 219 7.87 -3.97 15.78
CA SER A 219 7.54 -3.33 14.50
C SER A 219 7.26 -1.83 14.66
N ASN A 220 7.28 -1.08 13.56
CA ASN A 220 6.90 0.34 13.56
C ASN A 220 5.42 0.54 13.92
N ALA A 221 4.55 -0.42 13.58
CA ALA A 221 3.15 -0.40 13.99
C ALA A 221 2.99 -0.59 15.50
N GLU A 222 3.73 -1.54 16.10
CA GLU A 222 3.77 -1.70 17.55
C GLU A 222 4.30 -0.45 18.25
N ALA A 223 5.27 0.24 17.64
CA ALA A 223 5.75 1.52 18.14
C ALA A 223 4.65 2.58 18.19
N ALA A 224 3.90 2.73 17.10
CA ALA A 224 2.77 3.65 17.03
C ALA A 224 1.66 3.27 18.04
N ARG A 225 1.32 1.98 18.17
CA ARG A 225 0.37 1.50 19.18
C ARG A 225 0.77 1.91 20.60
N ARG A 226 2.05 1.71 20.98
CA ARG A 226 2.56 2.09 22.30
C ARG A 226 2.58 3.60 22.50
N ALA A 227 3.00 4.36 21.49
CA ALA A 227 2.99 5.82 21.58
C ALA A 227 1.57 6.42 21.65
N ALA A 228 0.55 5.70 21.16
CA ALA A 228 -0.84 6.10 21.36
C ALA A 228 -1.33 5.94 22.80
N GLU A 229 -0.69 5.08 23.60
CA GLU A 229 -1.04 4.85 25.01
C GLU A 229 -0.33 5.83 25.97
N ASP A 230 0.73 6.53 25.51
CA ASP A 230 1.54 7.45 26.31
C ASP A 230 1.75 8.80 25.63
N SER A 231 1.25 9.88 26.23
CA SER A 231 1.33 11.24 25.68
C SER A 231 2.73 11.87 25.70
N THR A 232 3.68 11.25 26.41
CA THR A 232 5.10 11.64 26.48
C THR A 232 5.97 10.77 25.58
N ALA A 233 5.40 9.77 24.91
CA ALA A 233 6.10 8.94 23.95
C ALA A 233 5.96 9.46 22.53
N ALA A 234 6.92 9.11 21.70
CA ALA A 234 6.80 9.20 20.25
C ALA A 234 7.11 7.85 19.60
N ALA A 235 6.64 7.68 18.37
CA ALA A 235 6.95 6.54 17.53
C ALA A 235 7.62 7.00 16.24
N ILE A 236 8.55 6.20 15.73
CA ILE A 236 8.99 6.30 14.33
C ILE A 236 8.26 5.25 13.53
N ALA A 237 7.39 5.70 12.63
CA ALA A 237 6.63 4.85 11.73
C ALA A 237 6.21 5.61 10.46
N GLY A 238 5.59 4.91 9.52
CA GLY A 238 4.99 5.52 8.34
C GLY A 238 3.68 6.25 8.68
N GLU A 239 3.25 7.15 7.79
CA GLU A 239 2.01 7.91 7.90
C GLU A 239 0.78 7.04 8.18
N GLN A 240 0.68 5.88 7.52
CA GLN A 240 -0.43 4.93 7.70
C GLN A 240 -0.61 4.48 9.17
N ALA A 241 0.48 4.34 9.93
CA ALA A 241 0.40 4.03 11.35
C ALA A 241 -0.11 5.22 12.16
N GLY A 242 0.25 6.45 11.76
CA GLY A 242 -0.27 7.67 12.38
C GLY A 242 -1.77 7.80 12.24
N GLU A 243 -2.30 7.56 11.04
CA GLU A 243 -3.75 7.54 10.79
C GLU A 243 -4.44 6.45 11.63
N LEU A 244 -3.91 5.22 11.61
CA LEU A 244 -4.53 4.07 12.27
C LEU A 244 -4.56 4.21 13.80
N TYR A 245 -3.51 4.78 14.39
CA TYR A 245 -3.37 4.91 15.84
C TYR A 245 -3.65 6.33 16.35
N GLU A 246 -4.23 7.19 15.52
CA GLU A 246 -4.59 8.57 15.84
C GLU A 246 -3.41 9.41 16.40
N LEU A 247 -2.23 9.25 15.79
CA LEU A 247 -1.02 9.99 16.13
C LEU A 247 -0.71 11.02 15.05
N ALA A 248 -0.55 12.28 15.47
CA ALA A 248 -0.12 13.34 14.56
C ALA A 248 1.36 13.20 14.23
N SER A 249 1.72 13.46 12.97
CA SER A 249 3.12 13.63 12.59
C SER A 249 3.61 14.99 13.06
N LEU A 250 4.45 14.99 14.10
CA LEU A 250 5.06 16.20 14.62
C LEU A 250 6.22 16.66 13.72
N VAL A 251 6.94 15.68 13.16
CA VAL A 251 7.99 15.91 12.15
C VAL A 251 7.88 14.82 11.10
N SER A 252 7.84 15.21 9.84
CA SER A 252 7.81 14.30 8.70
C SER A 252 9.20 14.08 8.11
N ASN A 253 9.39 12.90 7.52
CA ASN A 253 10.56 12.54 6.71
C ASN A 253 11.88 12.69 7.47
N ILE A 254 12.00 12.00 8.61
CA ILE A 254 13.17 12.03 9.50
C ILE A 254 14.24 10.98 9.15
N GLU A 255 14.04 10.21 8.08
CA GLU A 255 15.00 9.23 7.58
C GLU A 255 16.30 9.89 7.09
N ASP A 256 17.42 9.19 7.28
CA ASP A 256 18.75 9.62 6.88
C ASP A 256 18.96 9.56 5.35
N ASP A 257 18.20 8.71 4.64
CA ASP A 257 18.16 8.60 3.18
C ASP A 257 16.72 8.74 2.63
N PRO A 258 16.37 9.84 1.95
CA PRO A 258 15.03 10.08 1.43
C PRO A 258 14.67 9.21 0.21
N ASN A 259 15.63 8.49 -0.37
CA ASN A 259 15.39 7.60 -1.51
C ASN A 259 15.08 6.15 -1.10
N ASN A 260 15.01 5.87 0.21
CA ASN A 260 14.71 4.54 0.73
C ASN A 260 13.39 4.01 0.14
N THR A 261 13.46 2.92 -0.61
CA THR A 261 12.32 2.34 -1.33
C THR A 261 12.29 0.84 -1.06
N THR A 262 11.12 0.32 -0.70
CA THR A 262 10.86 -1.11 -0.60
C THR A 262 9.97 -1.55 -1.75
N ARG A 263 10.40 -2.59 -2.45
CA ARG A 263 9.61 -3.28 -3.46
C ARG A 263 8.87 -4.45 -2.81
N PHE A 264 7.58 -4.52 -3.07
CA PHE A 264 6.69 -5.59 -2.63
C PHE A 264 6.13 -6.31 -3.85
N LEU A 265 5.93 -7.61 -3.71
CA LEU A 265 5.31 -8.48 -4.68
C LEU A 265 3.89 -8.81 -4.22
N VAL A 266 2.98 -8.83 -5.18
CA VAL A 266 1.63 -9.35 -4.99
C VAL A 266 1.63 -10.79 -5.49
N ILE A 267 1.35 -11.73 -4.58
CA ILE A 267 1.34 -13.16 -4.85
C ILE A 267 -0.08 -13.70 -4.91
N GLY A 268 -0.32 -14.64 -5.81
CA GLY A 268 -1.64 -15.24 -6.01
C GLY A 268 -1.57 -16.51 -6.86
N LYS A 269 -2.73 -17.13 -7.07
CA LYS A 269 -2.90 -18.34 -7.92
C LYS A 269 -3.31 -18.03 -9.35
N ILE A 270 -3.38 -16.75 -9.72
CA ILE A 270 -3.88 -16.34 -11.03
C ILE A 270 -2.74 -16.29 -12.05
N ASP A 271 -3.07 -16.65 -13.27
CA ASP A 271 -2.26 -16.36 -14.45
C ASP A 271 -2.68 -15.00 -15.01
N THR A 272 -1.71 -14.12 -15.26
CA THR A 272 -1.94 -12.80 -15.86
C THR A 272 -1.69 -12.87 -17.36
N SER A 273 -2.47 -12.11 -18.14
CA SER A 273 -2.23 -11.92 -19.57
C SER A 273 -1.21 -10.79 -19.78
N ALA A 274 -0.51 -10.81 -20.92
CA ALA A 274 0.47 -9.77 -21.27
C ALA A 274 -0.21 -8.40 -21.46
N THR A 275 0.36 -7.37 -20.87
CA THR A 275 -0.10 -5.97 -20.97
C THR A 275 0.75 -5.13 -21.92
N GLY A 276 1.94 -5.62 -22.29
CA GLY A 276 2.90 -4.92 -23.16
C GLY A 276 3.97 -4.14 -22.38
N GLU A 277 3.75 -3.87 -21.09
CA GLU A 277 4.72 -3.32 -20.15
C GLU A 277 4.94 -4.28 -18.98
N ASP A 278 5.30 -5.52 -19.31
CA ASP A 278 5.37 -6.62 -18.35
C ASP A 278 6.78 -6.82 -17.78
N LYS A 279 6.85 -7.27 -16.53
CA LYS A 279 8.09 -7.74 -15.90
C LYS A 279 8.00 -9.24 -15.63
N THR A 280 9.05 -9.97 -15.98
CA THR A 280 9.17 -11.41 -15.69
C THR A 280 10.25 -11.64 -14.64
N SER A 281 9.87 -12.28 -13.54
CA SER A 281 10.80 -12.73 -12.50
C SER A 281 11.08 -14.22 -12.67
N ILE A 282 12.36 -14.59 -12.69
CA ILE A 282 12.80 -15.99 -12.73
C ILE A 282 13.79 -16.25 -11.60
N MET A 283 13.69 -17.43 -11.00
CA MET A 283 14.67 -17.94 -10.05
C MET A 283 15.39 -19.11 -10.71
N VAL A 284 16.71 -19.02 -10.78
CA VAL A 284 17.57 -20.02 -11.43
C VAL A 284 18.54 -20.55 -10.39
N SER A 285 18.62 -21.88 -10.26
CA SER A 285 19.65 -22.54 -9.47
C SER A 285 20.66 -23.20 -10.42
N SER A 286 21.93 -23.12 -10.05
CA SER A 286 23.04 -23.73 -10.79
C SER A 286 24.05 -24.33 -9.81
N GLN A 287 24.88 -25.26 -10.29
CA GLN A 287 25.99 -25.77 -9.48
C GLN A 287 27.06 -24.69 -9.31
N ASN A 288 27.71 -24.67 -8.15
CA ASN A 288 28.72 -23.67 -7.84
C ASN A 288 30.07 -24.01 -8.52
N GLU A 289 30.13 -23.79 -9.83
CA GLU A 289 31.30 -24.05 -10.66
C GLU A 289 31.70 -22.82 -11.49
N ALA A 290 32.96 -22.76 -11.91
CA ALA A 290 33.46 -21.63 -12.69
C ALA A 290 32.75 -21.54 -14.06
N GLY A 291 32.15 -20.38 -14.35
CA GLY A 291 31.39 -20.15 -15.60
C GLY A 291 29.91 -20.52 -15.55
N ALA A 292 29.35 -20.75 -14.36
CA ALA A 292 27.95 -21.15 -14.17
C ALA A 292 26.91 -20.01 -14.23
N LEU A 293 27.33 -18.74 -14.18
CA LEU A 293 26.49 -17.53 -14.26
C LEU A 293 26.68 -16.80 -15.60
#